data_AF-A0A955UM34-F1
#
_entry.id   AF-A0A955UM34-F1
#
_cell.length_a   1.000
_cell.length_b   1.000
_cell.length_c   1.000
_cell.angle_alpha   90.00
_cell.angle_beta   90.00
_cell.angle_gamma   90.00
#
_symmetry.space_group_name_H-M   'P 1'
#
loop_
_entity.id
_entity.type
_entity.pdbx_description
1 polymer ?
#
loop_
_entity_poly.entity_id
_entity_poly.type
_entity_poly.pdbx_seq_one_letter_code
_entity_poly.pdbx_strand_id
1 'polypeptide(L)'
;MAEAEIARLHARVHETHRGRDKEAWRRAAAEFRAYRSPIDDLIDRTYSEDLRDDPELVRFAIDFLECDPHFFRSGYIKEHLLDKLKTVSLTEAQADRIRDVLVDAVVRRGQREFRRYCRLAVVLRSDELMSRLAELADGGDPTVVSRARLMLGYLGDVRGESGEPTQ
;
A
#
# COMPACT_ATOMS: atom_id res chain seq x y z
N MET A 1 8.44 15.49 8.94
CA MET A 1 8.45 16.86 8.36
C MET A 1 7.40 16.99 7.25
N ALA A 2 7.45 16.18 6.18
CA ALA A 2 6.48 16.28 5.09
C ALA A 2 5.03 15.90 5.47
N GLU A 3 4.83 14.82 6.25
CA GLU A 3 3.48 14.37 6.65
C GLU A 3 2.74 15.41 7.50
N ALA A 4 3.43 16.01 8.46
CA ALA A 4 2.87 17.05 9.34
C ALA A 4 2.44 18.29 8.55
N GLU A 5 3.22 18.68 7.54
CA GLU A 5 2.91 19.83 6.69
C GLU A 5 1.73 19.54 5.75
N ILE A 6 1.66 18.34 5.15
CA ILE A 6 0.50 17.90 4.37
C ILE A 6 -0.76 17.89 5.26
N ALA A 7 -0.67 17.39 6.49
CA ALA A 7 -1.77 17.37 7.43
C ALA A 7 -2.22 18.79 7.80
N ARG A 8 -1.28 19.70 8.09
CA ARG A 8 -1.56 21.12 8.39
C ARG A 8 -2.28 21.81 7.24
N LEU A 9 -1.75 21.71 6.03
CA LEU A 9 -2.32 22.37 4.85
C LEU A 9 -3.70 21.78 4.50
N HIS A 10 -3.87 20.45 4.61
CA HIS A 10 -5.16 19.80 4.40
C HIS A 10 -6.20 20.24 5.44
N ALA A 11 -5.83 20.32 6.73
CA ALA A 11 -6.71 20.79 7.78
C ALA A 11 -7.20 22.23 7.52
N ARG A 12 -6.31 23.11 7.06
CA ARG A 12 -6.63 24.51 6.73
C ARG A 12 -7.62 24.64 5.55
N VAL A 13 -7.57 23.74 4.56
CA VAL A 13 -8.59 23.68 3.49
C VAL A 13 -9.96 23.32 4.07
N HIS A 14 -10.04 22.35 4.99
CA HIS A 14 -11.31 21.95 5.62
C HIS A 14 -11.87 23.04 6.54
N GLU A 15 -11.01 23.69 7.33
CA GLU A 15 -11.40 24.78 8.22
C GLU A 15 -12.01 25.96 7.45
N THR A 16 -11.32 26.42 6.41
CA THR A 16 -11.79 27.54 5.57
C THR A 16 -13.06 27.17 4.78
N HIS A 17 -13.21 25.91 4.35
CA HIS A 17 -14.45 25.45 3.75
C HIS A 17 -15.61 25.48 4.77
N ARG A 18 -15.42 25.00 6.01
CA ARG A 18 -16.46 25.00 7.05
C ARG A 18 -16.89 26.41 7.43
N GLY A 19 -15.94 27.35 7.50
CA GLY A 19 -16.21 28.77 7.72
C GLY A 19 -16.95 29.46 6.58
N ARG A 20 -17.17 28.78 5.44
CA ARG A 20 -17.81 29.30 4.21
C ARG A 20 -17.15 30.56 3.63
N ASP A 21 -15.89 30.84 4.01
CA ASP A 21 -15.09 31.90 3.42
C ASP A 21 -14.49 31.40 2.10
N LYS A 22 -15.13 31.79 1.00
CA LYS A 22 -14.77 31.36 -0.34
C LYS A 22 -13.37 31.84 -0.76
N GLU A 23 -12.91 32.99 -0.26
CA GLU A 23 -11.61 33.54 -0.63
C GLU A 23 -10.48 32.89 0.18
N ALA A 24 -10.68 32.75 1.50
CA ALA A 24 -9.75 32.00 2.35
C ALA A 24 -9.63 30.54 1.90
N TRP A 25 -10.74 29.91 1.51
CA TRP A 25 -10.72 28.55 0.98
C TRP A 25 -9.91 28.44 -0.32
N ARG A 26 -10.08 29.38 -1.27
CA ARG A 26 -9.29 29.39 -2.51
C ARG A 26 -7.79 29.53 -2.23
N ARG A 27 -7.41 30.42 -1.30
CA ARG A 27 -6.01 30.60 -0.89
C ARG A 27 -5.45 29.32 -0.24
N ALA A 28 -6.17 28.74 0.71
CA ALA A 28 -5.76 27.48 1.35
C ALA A 28 -5.63 26.33 0.34
N ALA A 29 -6.56 26.22 -0.62
CA ALA A 29 -6.51 25.22 -1.67
C ALA A 29 -5.36 25.45 -2.65
N ALA A 30 -5.02 26.71 -2.96
CA ALA A 30 -3.86 27.04 -3.78
C ALA A 30 -2.55 26.68 -3.05
N GLU A 31 -2.43 27.02 -1.76
CA GLU A 31 -1.26 26.70 -0.93
C GLU A 31 -1.07 25.17 -0.81
N PHE A 32 -2.15 24.43 -0.56
CA PHE A 32 -2.11 22.96 -0.53
C PHE A 32 -1.66 22.35 -1.87
N ARG A 33 -2.13 22.90 -3.00
CA ARG A 33 -1.74 22.43 -4.35
C ARG A 33 -0.32 22.80 -4.74
N ALA A 34 0.21 23.90 -4.21
CA ALA A 34 1.56 24.38 -4.52
C ALA A 34 2.63 23.66 -3.69
N TYR A 35 2.27 23.08 -2.54
CA TYR A 35 3.21 22.31 -1.73
C TYR A 35 3.70 21.08 -2.49
N ARG A 36 5.03 20.95 -2.59
CA ARG A 36 5.71 19.78 -3.13
C ARG A 36 6.53 19.11 -2.04
N SER A 37 6.24 17.85 -1.78
CA SER A 37 7.00 17.00 -0.89
C SER A 37 8.27 16.50 -1.59
N PRO A 38 9.38 16.25 -0.86
CA PRO A 38 10.58 15.64 -1.44
C PRO A 38 10.36 14.27 -2.09
N ILE A 39 9.25 13.59 -1.78
CA ILE A 39 8.88 12.30 -2.37
C ILE A 39 7.90 12.43 -3.55
N ASP A 40 7.40 13.63 -3.84
CA ASP A 40 6.39 13.83 -4.89
C ASP A 40 6.93 13.45 -6.27
N ASP A 41 8.20 13.75 -6.56
CA ASP A 41 8.82 13.40 -7.84
C ASP A 41 8.88 11.88 -8.04
N LEU A 42 9.22 11.12 -6.99
CA LEU A 42 9.22 9.66 -7.02
C LEU A 42 7.81 9.09 -7.14
N ILE A 43 6.83 9.68 -6.43
CA ILE A 43 5.42 9.30 -6.57
C ILE A 43 4.93 9.54 -8.01
N ASP A 44 5.18 10.73 -8.56
CA ASP A 44 4.75 11.12 -9.90
C ASP A 44 5.38 10.18 -10.95
N ARG A 45 6.68 9.85 -10.81
CA ARG A 45 7.36 8.83 -11.63
C ARG A 45 6.71 7.46 -11.51
N THR A 46 6.32 7.02 -10.31
CA THR A 46 5.59 5.75 -10.18
C THR A 46 4.26 5.74 -10.91
N TYR A 47 3.66 6.88 -11.29
CA TYR A 47 2.47 6.90 -12.14
C TYR A 47 2.79 6.91 -13.63
N SER A 48 3.83 7.63 -14.05
CA SER A 48 4.19 7.81 -15.47
C SER A 48 5.10 6.73 -16.04
N GLU A 49 5.91 6.08 -15.21
CA GLU A 49 6.96 5.14 -15.62
C GLU A 49 6.60 3.70 -15.26
N ASP A 50 7.21 2.73 -15.96
CA ASP A 50 7.08 1.33 -15.60
C ASP A 50 8.01 0.99 -14.45
N LEU A 51 7.47 0.40 -13.38
CA LEU A 51 8.26 0.03 -12.21
C LEU A 51 9.27 -1.07 -12.53
N ARG A 52 9.02 -1.88 -13.57
CA ARG A 52 9.87 -3.01 -13.96
C ARG A 52 11.23 -2.59 -14.50
N ASP A 53 11.29 -1.41 -15.11
CA ASP A 53 12.48 -0.93 -15.80
C ASP A 53 13.36 -0.04 -14.91
N ASP A 54 12.93 0.23 -13.67
CA ASP A 54 13.58 1.19 -12.78
C ASP A 54 13.81 0.63 -11.36
N PRO A 55 15.04 0.18 -11.05
CA PRO A 55 15.39 -0.33 -9.73
C PRO A 55 15.23 0.68 -8.59
N GLU A 56 15.35 1.99 -8.88
CA GLU A 56 15.12 3.03 -7.87
C GLU A 56 13.64 3.11 -7.50
N LEU A 57 12.74 3.04 -8.49
CA LEU A 57 11.31 3.06 -8.23
C LEU A 57 10.84 1.79 -7.52
N VAL A 58 11.41 0.62 -7.83
CA VAL A 58 11.15 -0.62 -7.08
C VAL A 58 11.55 -0.45 -5.62
N ARG A 59 12.75 0.07 -5.36
CA ARG A 59 13.21 0.35 -3.99
C ARG A 59 12.29 1.32 -3.28
N PHE A 60 11.94 2.43 -3.92
CA PHE A 60 11.02 3.42 -3.37
C PHE A 60 9.65 2.80 -3.02
N ALA A 61 9.09 1.96 -3.91
CA ALA A 61 7.81 1.30 -3.66
C ALA A 61 7.85 0.41 -2.41
N ILE A 62 8.92 -0.37 -2.24
CA ILE A 62 9.12 -1.22 -1.06
C ILE A 62 9.29 -0.36 0.19
N ASP A 63 10.19 0.63 0.16
CA ASP A 63 10.46 1.51 1.30
C ASP A 63 9.19 2.27 1.74
N PHE A 64 8.40 2.74 0.78
CA PHE A 64 7.13 3.44 1.04
C PHE A 64 6.13 2.51 1.72
N LEU A 65 6.02 1.26 1.27
CA LEU A 65 5.15 0.29 1.92
C LEU A 65 5.68 -0.09 3.30
N GLU A 66 6.98 -0.29 3.51
CA GLU A 66 7.54 -0.57 4.83
C GLU A 66 7.26 0.56 5.84
N CYS A 67 7.50 1.81 5.43
CA CYS A 67 7.30 2.99 6.28
C CYS A 67 5.83 3.27 6.61
N ASP A 68 4.90 2.80 5.78
CA ASP A 68 3.44 2.93 5.97
C ASP A 68 2.93 4.36 6.21
N PRO A 69 3.32 5.36 5.41
CA PRO A 69 3.00 6.75 5.70
C PRO A 69 1.49 7.00 5.71
N HIS A 70 1.04 7.86 6.63
CA HIS A 70 -0.38 8.15 6.88
C HIS A 70 -0.68 9.64 6.68
N PHE A 71 -0.82 10.04 5.40
CA PHE A 71 -1.17 11.40 5.01
C PHE A 71 -2.22 11.42 3.89
N PHE A 72 -2.70 12.60 3.52
CA PHE A 72 -3.74 12.75 2.49
C PHE A 72 -3.34 12.07 1.16
N ARG A 73 -4.19 11.14 0.69
CA ARG A 73 -3.98 10.27 -0.49
C ARG A 73 -2.93 9.17 -0.35
N SER A 74 -2.27 9.01 0.80
CA SER A 74 -1.26 7.93 0.95
C SER A 74 -1.87 6.54 0.72
N GLY A 75 -3.13 6.31 1.08
CA GLY A 75 -3.85 5.07 0.75
C GLY A 75 -3.95 4.81 -0.76
N TYR A 76 -4.25 5.83 -1.58
CA TYR A 76 -4.28 5.67 -3.05
C TYR A 76 -2.89 5.38 -3.63
N ILE A 77 -1.85 5.97 -3.05
CA ILE A 77 -0.46 5.71 -3.43
C ILE A 77 -0.12 4.25 -3.09
N LYS A 78 -0.41 3.78 -1.87
CA LYS A 78 -0.22 2.37 -1.47
C LYS A 78 -0.96 1.42 -2.41
N GLU A 79 -2.23 1.70 -2.70
CA GLU A 79 -3.04 0.91 -3.62
C GLU A 79 -2.36 0.77 -5.00
N HIS A 80 -1.88 1.88 -5.55
CA HIS A 80 -1.18 1.92 -6.83
C HIS A 80 0.15 1.16 -6.82
N LEU A 81 0.96 1.35 -5.77
CA LEU A 81 2.25 0.65 -5.63
C LEU A 81 2.06 -0.86 -5.47
N LEU A 82 1.07 -1.29 -4.69
CA LEU A 82 0.74 -2.71 -4.52
C LEU A 82 0.33 -3.35 -5.85
N ASP A 83 -0.46 -2.65 -6.66
CA ASP A 83 -0.87 -3.16 -7.98
C ASP A 83 0.33 -3.27 -8.93
N LYS A 84 1.27 -2.29 -8.92
CA LYS A 84 2.48 -2.32 -9.75
C LYS A 84 3.49 -3.39 -9.32
N LEU A 85 3.71 -3.58 -8.02
CA LEU A 85 4.69 -4.57 -7.53
C LEU A 85 4.35 -6.01 -7.93
N LYS A 86 3.08 -6.32 -8.24
CA LYS A 86 2.67 -7.64 -8.73
C LYS A 86 3.29 -8.03 -10.07
N THR A 87 3.70 -7.07 -10.90
CA THR A 87 4.24 -7.32 -12.24
C THR A 87 5.76 -7.25 -12.28
N VAL A 88 6.40 -6.90 -11.17
CA VAL A 88 7.86 -6.74 -11.08
C VAL A 88 8.54 -8.07 -10.79
N SER A 89 9.63 -8.36 -11.50
CA SER A 89 10.54 -9.45 -11.16
C SER A 89 11.39 -9.05 -9.95
N LEU A 90 10.96 -9.47 -8.76
CA LEU A 90 11.62 -9.17 -7.50
C LEU A 90 12.75 -10.18 -7.23
N THR A 91 13.85 -9.69 -6.67
CA THR A 91 14.84 -10.57 -6.04
C THR A 91 14.25 -11.19 -4.77
N GLU A 92 14.78 -12.33 -4.31
CA GLU A 92 14.27 -12.98 -3.11
C GLU A 92 14.33 -12.06 -1.88
N ALA A 93 15.43 -11.30 -1.73
CA ALA A 93 15.57 -10.32 -0.65
C ALA A 93 14.49 -9.22 -0.70
N GLN A 94 14.07 -8.78 -1.90
CA GLN A 94 12.97 -7.82 -2.03
C GLN A 94 11.61 -8.47 -1.75
N ALA A 95 11.41 -9.72 -2.19
CA ALA A 95 10.21 -10.48 -1.91
C ALA A 95 10.03 -10.68 -0.40
N ASP A 96 11.10 -11.03 0.33
CA ASP A 96 11.08 -11.19 1.79
C ASP A 96 10.67 -9.91 2.51
N ARG A 97 11.25 -8.76 2.12
CA ARG A 97 10.86 -7.44 2.66
C ARG A 97 9.36 -7.17 2.47
N ILE A 98 8.82 -7.51 1.30
CA ILE A 98 7.38 -7.32 1.05
C ILE A 98 6.55 -8.34 1.85
N ARG A 99 7.01 -9.58 2.04
CA ARG A 99 6.33 -10.56 2.90
C ARG A 99 6.24 -10.06 4.34
N ASP A 100 7.27 -9.40 4.86
CA ASP A 100 7.20 -8.74 6.15
C ASP A 100 6.15 -7.63 6.19
N VAL A 101 6.07 -6.80 5.14
CA VAL A 101 4.99 -5.81 5.00
C VAL A 101 3.60 -6.46 4.99
N LEU A 102 3.44 -7.62 4.33
CA LEU A 102 2.16 -8.33 4.28
C LEU A 102 1.72 -8.83 5.66
N VAL A 103 2.64 -9.43 6.41
CA VAL A 103 2.40 -9.85 7.79
C VAL A 103 2.09 -8.64 8.67
N ASP A 104 2.84 -7.57 8.50
CA ASP A 104 2.60 -6.33 9.22
C ASP A 104 1.24 -5.70 8.92
N ALA A 105 0.79 -5.80 7.66
CA ALA A 105 -0.51 -5.30 7.25
C ALA A 105 -1.67 -6.05 7.96
N VAL A 106 -1.50 -7.35 8.19
CA VAL A 106 -2.45 -8.15 8.98
C VAL A 106 -2.52 -7.64 10.42
N VAL A 107 -1.37 -7.42 11.05
CA VAL A 107 -1.31 -6.99 12.45
C VAL A 107 -1.83 -5.55 12.61
N ARG A 108 -1.33 -4.61 11.81
CA ARG A 108 -1.47 -3.17 12.08
C ARG A 108 -2.33 -2.40 11.07
N ARG A 109 -2.53 -2.90 9.84
CA ARG A 109 -2.95 -2.06 8.70
C ARG A 109 -4.25 -2.52 8.01
N GLY A 110 -5.33 -2.63 8.78
CA GLY A 110 -6.67 -2.99 8.29
C GLY A 110 -7.41 -1.89 7.53
N GLN A 111 -6.73 -1.14 6.69
CA GLN A 111 -7.29 -0.04 5.92
C GLN A 111 -7.83 -0.53 4.56
N ARG A 112 -8.35 0.40 3.75
CA ARG A 112 -9.02 0.12 2.47
C ARG A 112 -8.18 -0.70 1.48
N GLU A 113 -6.87 -0.52 1.51
CA GLU A 113 -5.90 -1.20 0.66
C GLU A 113 -5.69 -2.68 1.01
N PHE A 114 -6.25 -3.19 2.12
CA PHE A 114 -6.00 -4.56 2.61
C PHE A 114 -6.23 -5.65 1.57
N ARG A 115 -7.25 -5.50 0.71
CA ARG A 115 -7.51 -6.46 -0.38
C ARG A 115 -6.37 -6.50 -1.41
N ARG A 116 -5.66 -5.40 -1.63
CA ARG A 116 -4.50 -5.36 -2.52
C ARG A 116 -3.28 -6.01 -1.90
N TYR A 117 -3.08 -5.86 -0.58
CA TYR A 117 -2.11 -6.68 0.15
C TYR A 117 -2.40 -8.17 -0.04
N CYS A 118 -3.65 -8.62 0.11
CA CYS A 118 -4.00 -10.02 -0.14
C CYS A 118 -3.68 -10.47 -1.57
N ARG A 119 -3.95 -9.64 -2.59
CA ARG A 119 -3.64 -9.96 -3.99
C ARG A 119 -2.13 -10.03 -4.26
N LEU A 120 -1.33 -9.20 -3.60
CA LEU A 120 0.12 -9.26 -3.70
C LEU A 120 0.68 -10.49 -2.97
N ALA A 121 0.08 -10.87 -1.84
CA ALA A 121 0.44 -12.09 -1.11
C ALA A 121 0.32 -13.34 -1.98
N VAL A 122 -0.69 -13.41 -2.86
CA VAL A 122 -0.83 -14.51 -3.83
C VAL A 122 0.38 -14.65 -4.75
N VAL A 123 0.94 -13.52 -5.21
CA VAL A 123 2.11 -13.51 -6.07
C VAL A 123 3.38 -13.90 -5.29
N LEU A 124 3.47 -13.46 -4.03
CA LEU A 124 4.63 -13.67 -3.17
C LEU A 124 4.50 -14.85 -2.22
N ARG A 125 3.61 -15.80 -2.54
CA ARG A 125 3.34 -16.98 -1.73
C ARG A 125 4.64 -17.73 -1.42
N SER A 126 4.83 -18.04 -0.15
CA SER A 126 5.88 -18.93 0.34
C SER A 126 5.37 -19.71 1.55
N ASP A 127 5.99 -20.85 1.85
CA ASP A 127 5.64 -21.66 3.03
C ASP A 127 5.84 -20.86 4.33
N GLU A 128 6.88 -20.03 4.38
CA GLU A 128 7.16 -19.13 5.50
C GLU A 128 6.03 -18.11 5.71
N LEU A 129 5.56 -17.46 4.64
CA LEU A 129 4.44 -16.52 4.71
C LEU A 129 3.17 -17.23 5.20
N MET A 130 2.89 -18.42 4.67
CA MET A 130 1.73 -19.22 5.08
C MET A 130 1.80 -19.58 6.57
N SER A 131 2.96 -20.01 7.06
CA SER A 131 3.17 -20.37 8.46
C SER A 131 2.90 -19.19 9.39
N ARG A 132 3.51 -18.03 9.09
CA ARG A 132 3.33 -16.80 9.89
C ARG A 132 1.87 -16.33 9.90
N LEU A 133 1.16 -16.44 8.78
CA LEU A 133 -0.26 -16.09 8.71
C LEU A 133 -1.15 -17.08 9.48
N ALA A 134 -0.81 -18.37 9.48
CA ALA A 134 -1.53 -19.39 10.25
C ALA A 134 -1.39 -19.14 11.76
N GLU A 135 -0.17 -18.85 12.23
CA GLU A 135 0.07 -18.48 13.63
C GLU A 135 -0.76 -17.26 14.06
N LEU A 136 -0.85 -16.23 13.20
CA LEU A 136 -1.69 -15.05 13.47
C LEU A 136 -3.19 -15.37 13.45
N ALA A 137 -3.63 -16.36 12.66
CA ALA A 137 -5.02 -16.80 12.58
C ALA A 137 -5.48 -17.62 13.81
N ASP A 138 -4.53 -18.17 14.55
CA ASP A 138 -4.73 -18.90 15.81
C ASP A 138 -4.49 -18.04 17.06
N GLY A 139 -4.06 -16.79 16.86
CA GLY A 139 -3.78 -15.82 17.92
C GLY A 139 -5.01 -15.23 18.61
N GLY A 140 -4.77 -14.32 19.56
CA GLY A 140 -5.80 -13.81 20.47
C GLY A 140 -6.58 -12.56 20.02
N ASP A 141 -6.02 -11.68 19.18
CA ASP A 141 -6.74 -10.46 18.74
C ASP A 141 -7.73 -10.81 17.61
N PRO A 142 -9.05 -10.66 17.81
CA PRO A 142 -10.06 -11.02 16.81
C PRO A 142 -9.89 -10.30 15.47
N THR A 143 -9.38 -9.08 15.48
CA THR A 143 -9.17 -8.28 14.27
C THR A 143 -8.01 -8.81 13.46
N VAL A 144 -6.90 -9.14 14.13
CA VAL A 144 -5.72 -9.75 13.50
C VAL A 144 -6.09 -11.13 12.95
N VAL A 145 -6.78 -11.95 13.74
CA VAL A 145 -7.28 -13.27 13.34
C VAL A 145 -8.16 -13.18 12.09
N SER A 146 -9.12 -12.25 12.06
CA SER A 146 -10.01 -12.07 10.92
C SER A 146 -9.25 -11.72 9.64
N ARG A 147 -8.27 -10.82 9.73
CA ARG A 147 -7.43 -10.41 8.60
C ARG A 147 -6.48 -11.52 8.14
N ALA A 148 -5.88 -12.24 9.07
CA ALA A 148 -5.00 -13.38 8.79
C ALA A 148 -5.76 -14.45 8.01
N ARG A 149 -6.96 -14.82 8.48
CA ARG A 149 -7.86 -15.75 7.80
C ARG A 149 -8.28 -15.26 6.41
N LEU A 150 -8.56 -13.96 6.28
CA LEU A 150 -8.90 -13.38 4.98
C LEU A 150 -7.73 -13.50 3.99
N MET A 151 -6.50 -13.18 4.41
CA MET A 151 -5.32 -13.30 3.55
C MET A 151 -5.02 -14.77 3.21
N LEU A 152 -5.11 -15.69 4.19
CA LEU A 152 -4.99 -17.13 3.95
C LEU A 152 -6.04 -17.65 2.96
N GLY A 153 -7.28 -17.13 3.01
CA GLY A 153 -8.32 -17.46 2.03
C GLY A 153 -7.90 -17.14 0.60
N TYR A 154 -7.31 -15.96 0.37
CA TYR A 154 -6.77 -15.59 -0.94
C TYR A 154 -5.64 -16.53 -1.40
N LEU A 155 -4.82 -17.02 -0.47
CA LEU A 155 -3.72 -17.96 -0.77
C LEU A 155 -4.22 -19.39 -1.04
N GLY A 156 -5.36 -19.77 -0.46
CA GLY A 156 -6.01 -21.07 -0.62
C GLY A 156 -6.89 -21.19 -1.88
N ASP A 157 -7.53 -20.10 -2.31
CA ASP A 157 -8.43 -20.06 -3.46
C ASP A 157 -7.71 -20.20 -4.83
N VAL A 158 -6.37 -20.20 -4.86
CA VAL A 158 -5.59 -20.54 -6.06
C VAL A 158 -5.52 -22.06 -6.22
N ARG A 159 -6.68 -22.68 -6.46
CA ARG A 159 -6.83 -23.97 -7.14
C ARG A 159 -7.83 -23.79 -8.28
N GLY A 160 -7.32 -23.39 -9.45
CA GLY A 160 -8.11 -23.39 -10.68
C GLY A 160 -7.65 -22.40 -11.73
N GLU A 161 -6.47 -22.62 -12.33
CA GLU A 161 -6.14 -22.24 -13.71
C GLU A 161 -4.78 -22.84 -14.08
N SER A 162 -4.75 -24.16 -14.27
CA SER A 162 -3.70 -24.89 -14.98
C SER A 162 -4.32 -26.21 -15.41
N GLY A 163 -4.80 -26.24 -16.65
CA GLY A 163 -5.48 -27.40 -17.21
C GLY A 163 -6.00 -27.11 -18.60
N GLU A 164 -5.11 -26.78 -19.54
CA GLU A 164 -5.33 -27.28 -20.89
C GLU A 164 -5.22 -28.81 -20.86
N PRO A 165 -6.14 -29.51 -21.53
CA PRO A 165 -5.77 -30.66 -22.31
C PRO A 165 -5.94 -30.29 -23.78
N THR A 166 -4.81 -30.28 -24.49
CA THR A 166 -4.76 -30.57 -25.92
C THR A 166 -5.40 -31.93 -26.16
N GLN A 167 -6.50 -31.95 -26.92
CA GLN A 167 -6.74 -32.87 -28.03
C GLN A 167 -7.90 -32.36 -28.89
#